data_AF-A0A0G0RBR3-F1
#
_entry.id   AF-A0A0G0RBR3-F1
#
_cell.length_a   1.000
_cell.length_b   1.000
_cell.length_c   1.000
_cell.angle_alpha   90.00
_cell.angle_beta   90.00
_cell.angle_gamma   90.00
#
_symmetry.space_group_name_H-M   'P 1'
#
loop_
_entity.id
_entity.type
_entity.pdbx_description
1 polymer ?
#
loop_
_entity_poly.entity_id
_entity_poly.type
_entity_poly.pdbx_seq_one_letter_code
_entity_poly.pdbx_strand_id
1 'polypeptide(L)'
;MLNNIQTRTNELATFNFSSGSIGDIISAIIPILFFIAGFILLLMIVLGGFGYMTSMGDPKAAESAKAKITHALTGFIIIFIAYWLVQILGMIFGIAQFGRIF
;
A
#
# COMPACT_ATOMS: atom_id res chain seq x y z
N MET A 1 -1.22 35.36 21.47
CA MET A 1 -0.03 34.59 21.02
C MET A 1 -0.29 33.07 21.02
N LEU A 2 -1.52 32.59 20.75
CA LEU A 2 -1.87 31.16 20.89
C LEU A 2 -2.56 30.55 19.65
N ASN A 3 -2.32 31.10 18.44
CA ASN A 3 -2.96 30.63 17.19
C ASN A 3 -2.03 29.73 16.32
N ASN A 4 -0.94 29.22 16.90
CA ASN A 4 0.11 28.45 16.20
C ASN A 4 0.10 26.96 16.61
N ILE A 5 -0.44 26.62 17.78
CA ILE A 5 -0.37 25.24 18.30
C ILE A 5 -1.38 24.30 17.61
N GLN A 6 -2.44 24.82 16.97
CA GLN A 6 -3.42 24.01 16.21
C GLN A 6 -2.93 23.61 14.80
N THR A 7 -2.00 24.35 14.21
CA THR A 7 -1.47 24.04 12.87
C THR A 7 -0.41 22.93 12.89
N ARG A 8 0.03 22.50 14.07
CA ARG A 8 1.07 21.47 14.28
C ARG A 8 0.51 20.06 14.56
N THR A 9 -0.81 19.87 14.57
CA THR A 9 -1.44 18.59 14.93
C THR A 9 -2.02 17.81 13.75
N ASN A 10 -1.99 18.36 12.53
CA ASN A 10 -2.78 17.85 11.39
C ASN A 10 -1.95 17.17 10.29
N GLU A 11 -0.71 16.77 10.60
CA GLU A 11 0.08 15.86 9.74
C GLU A 11 -0.13 14.37 10.11
N LEU A 12 -1.06 14.08 11.01
CA LEU A 12 -1.64 12.76 11.14
C LEU A 12 -2.74 12.68 10.09
N ALA A 13 -2.68 11.70 9.19
CA ALA A 13 -3.62 11.46 8.09
C ALA A 13 -5.03 11.98 8.45
N THR A 14 -5.36 13.18 7.96
CA THR A 14 -6.61 13.84 8.32
C THR A 14 -7.71 13.12 7.55
N PHE A 15 -8.44 12.25 8.26
CA PHE A 15 -9.62 11.56 7.76
C PHE A 15 -10.75 12.56 7.54
N ASN A 16 -10.68 13.28 6.41
CA ASN A 16 -11.60 14.35 6.07
C ASN A 16 -12.78 13.79 5.27
N PHE A 17 -13.82 13.34 5.96
CA PHE A 17 -15.10 12.93 5.35
C PHE A 17 -15.94 14.17 4.99
N SER A 18 -15.39 15.08 4.19
CA SER A 18 -15.95 16.42 3.97
C SER A 18 -17.24 16.43 3.16
N SER A 19 -17.65 15.32 2.57
CA SER A 19 -19.01 15.09 2.09
C SER A 19 -19.17 13.58 1.95
N GLY A 20 -20.38 13.02 1.98
CA GLY A 20 -20.61 11.58 1.81
C GLY A 20 -20.24 11.01 0.42
N SER A 21 -19.25 11.60 -0.25
CA SER A 21 -18.63 11.13 -1.48
C SER A 21 -17.73 9.92 -1.19
N ILE A 22 -17.88 8.90 -2.03
CA ILE A 22 -17.05 7.70 -2.03
C ILE A 22 -15.55 8.03 -2.12
N GLY A 23 -15.19 9.16 -2.75
CA GLY A 23 -13.80 9.60 -2.89
C GLY A 23 -13.09 9.89 -1.56
N ASP A 24 -13.78 10.50 -0.60
CA ASP A 24 -13.18 10.86 0.69
C ASP A 24 -12.89 9.61 1.55
N ILE A 25 -13.80 8.64 1.50
CA ILE A 25 -13.64 7.34 2.19
C ILE A 25 -12.47 6.55 1.60
N ILE A 26 -12.33 6.56 0.27
CA ILE A 26 -11.21 5.88 -0.40
C ILE A 26 -9.89 6.57 -0.05
N SER A 27 -9.84 7.90 -0.08
CA SER A 27 -8.63 8.68 0.24
C SER A 27 -8.12 8.42 1.66
N ALA A 28 -9.05 8.20 2.60
CA ALA A 28 -8.77 7.84 3.98
C ALA A 28 -8.18 6.42 4.12
N ILE A 29 -8.76 5.44 3.43
CA ILE A 29 -8.42 4.02 3.67
C ILE A 29 -7.17 3.57 2.91
N ILE A 30 -6.92 4.15 1.74
CA ILE A 30 -5.78 3.84 0.87
C ILE A 30 -4.43 3.89 1.62
N PRO A 31 -4.03 4.99 2.29
CA PRO A 31 -2.71 5.05 2.93
C PRO A 31 -2.54 3.98 4.03
N ILE A 32 -3.61 3.67 4.77
CA ILE A 32 -3.61 2.57 5.75
C ILE A 32 -3.41 1.21 5.06
N LEU A 33 -4.07 1.01 3.91
CA LEU A 33 -3.99 -0.22 3.15
C LEU A 33 -2.58 -0.43 2.60
N PHE A 34 -1.95 0.62 2.08
CA PHE A 34 -0.56 0.60 1.60
C PHE A 34 0.43 0.29 2.73
N PHE A 35 0.23 0.85 3.92
CA PHE A 35 1.07 0.56 5.08
C PHE A 35 0.97 -0.92 5.49
N ILE A 36 -0.25 -1.44 5.60
CA ILE A 36 -0.51 -2.85 5.95
C ILE A 36 0.03 -3.78 4.86
N ALA A 37 -0.19 -3.45 3.59
CA ALA A 37 0.28 -4.24 2.45
C ALA A 37 1.82 -4.31 2.41
N GLY A 38 2.51 -3.18 2.60
CA GLY A 38 3.97 -3.14 2.68
C GLY A 38 4.51 -3.93 3.87
N PHE A 39 3.86 -3.85 5.01
CA PHE A 39 4.24 -4.60 6.21
C PHE A 39 4.07 -6.13 6.01
N ILE A 40 2.95 -6.56 5.45
CA ILE A 40 2.68 -7.97 5.13
C ILE A 40 3.67 -8.49 4.09
N LEU A 41 3.96 -7.70 3.06
CA LEU A 41 4.93 -8.05 2.02
C LEU A 41 6.29 -8.37 2.63
N LEU A 42 6.78 -7.49 3.51
CA LEU A 42 8.05 -7.66 4.19
C LEU A 42 8.07 -8.97 5.00
N LEU A 43 7.01 -9.25 5.76
CA LEU A 43 6.88 -10.51 6.52
C LEU A 43 6.87 -11.74 5.59
N MET A 44 6.16 -11.69 4.47
CA MET A 44 6.10 -12.78 3.50
C MET A 44 7.46 -13.07 2.87
N ILE A 45 8.23 -12.02 2.54
CA ILE A 45 9.58 -12.17 1.98
C ILE A 45 10.53 -12.74 3.03
N VAL A 46 10.46 -12.28 4.28
CA VAL A 46 11.30 -12.81 5.37
C VAL A 46 10.98 -14.29 5.61
N LEU A 47 9.70 -14.64 5.79
CA LEU A 47 9.29 -16.03 6.05
C LEU A 47 9.52 -16.95 4.84
N GLY A 48 9.28 -16.46 3.63
CA GLY A 48 9.52 -17.18 2.39
C GLY A 48 11.02 -17.38 2.13
N GLY A 49 11.83 -16.35 2.38
CA GLY A 49 13.29 -16.39 2.27
C GLY A 49 13.91 -17.34 3.28
N PHE A 50 13.49 -17.26 4.55
CA PHE A 50 13.93 -18.21 5.58
C PHE A 50 13.54 -19.64 5.22
N GLY A 51 12.28 -19.85 4.82
CA GLY A 51 11.80 -21.14 4.35
C GLY A 51 12.62 -21.70 3.19
N TYR A 52 13.00 -20.85 2.24
CA TYR A 52 13.85 -21.22 1.11
C TYR A 52 15.25 -21.66 1.57
N MET A 53 15.87 -20.93 2.51
CA MET A 53 17.18 -21.27 3.06
C MET A 53 17.16 -22.54 3.91
N THR A 54 16.10 -22.78 4.69
CA THR A 54 15.96 -23.98 5.53
C THR A 54 15.48 -25.22 4.78
N SER A 55 15.14 -25.11 3.50
CA SER A 55 14.59 -26.24 2.73
C SER A 55 15.61 -27.38 2.49
N MET A 56 16.90 -27.22 2.82
CA MET A 56 17.95 -28.25 2.94
C MET A 56 17.92 -29.43 1.93
N GLY A 57 17.46 -29.21 0.69
CA GLY A 57 17.41 -30.24 -0.35
C GLY A 57 16.05 -30.91 -0.58
N ASP A 58 14.99 -30.54 0.15
CA ASP A 58 13.61 -30.91 -0.20
C ASP A 58 13.11 -29.99 -1.34
N PRO A 59 12.90 -30.52 -2.56
CA PRO A 59 12.50 -29.72 -3.70
C PRO A 59 11.10 -29.10 -3.54
N LYS A 60 10.20 -29.77 -2.81
CA LYS A 60 8.82 -29.30 -2.61
C LYS A 60 8.77 -28.13 -1.64
N ALA A 61 9.56 -28.17 -0.57
CA ALA A 61 9.68 -27.06 0.37
C ALA A 61 10.32 -25.82 -0.31
N ALA A 62 11.36 -26.04 -1.11
CA ALA A 62 12.03 -24.98 -1.86
C ALA A 62 11.10 -24.36 -2.91
N GLU A 63 10.32 -25.17 -3.63
CA GLU A 63 9.35 -24.68 -4.62
C GLU A 63 8.22 -23.88 -3.97
N SER A 64 7.68 -24.35 -2.84
CA SER A 64 6.67 -23.61 -2.08
C SER A 64 7.20 -22.26 -1.57
N ALA A 65 8.43 -22.23 -1.08
CA ALA A 65 9.07 -21.00 -0.62
C ALA A 65 9.29 -20.00 -1.76
N LYS A 66 9.76 -20.46 -2.93
CA LYS A 66 9.86 -19.63 -4.14
C LYS A 66 8.50 -19.10 -4.56
N ALA A 67 7.47 -19.95 -4.60
CA ALA A 67 6.11 -19.53 -4.95
C ALA A 67 5.61 -18.42 -4.02
N LYS A 68 5.81 -18.55 -2.70
CA LYS A 68 5.46 -17.49 -1.73
C LYS A 68 6.13 -16.16 -2.05
N ILE A 69 7.43 -16.17 -2.36
CA ILE A 69 8.17 -14.95 -2.73
C ILE A 69 7.63 -14.37 -4.03
N THR A 70 7.39 -15.21 -5.05
CA THR A 70 6.84 -14.78 -6.33
C THR A 70 5.46 -14.15 -6.15
N HIS A 71 4.55 -14.77 -5.38
CA HIS A 71 3.23 -14.22 -5.12
C HIS A 71 3.29 -12.87 -4.38
N ALA A 72 4.16 -12.74 -3.39
CA ALA A 72 4.38 -11.46 -2.71
C ALA A 72 4.87 -10.38 -3.70
N LEU A 73 5.84 -10.71 -4.53
CA LEU A 73 6.39 -9.79 -5.53
C LEU A 73 5.36 -9.42 -6.60
N THR A 74 4.56 -10.37 -7.08
CA THR A 74 3.46 -10.11 -8.02
C THR A 74 2.44 -9.15 -7.42
N GLY A 75 2.05 -9.33 -6.16
CA GLY A 75 1.16 -8.40 -5.46
C GLY A 75 1.74 -6.98 -5.37
N PHE A 76 3.04 -6.88 -5.07
CA PHE A 76 3.73 -5.58 -5.06
C PHE A 76 3.73 -4.88 -6.41
N ILE A 77 4.06 -5.62 -7.48
CA ILE A 77 4.03 -5.09 -8.85
C ILE A 77 2.63 -4.59 -9.21
N ILE A 78 1.57 -5.30 -8.83
CA ILE A 78 0.19 -4.88 -9.11
C ILE A 78 -0.11 -3.54 -8.44
N ILE A 79 0.26 -3.38 -7.17
CA ILE A 79 0.07 -2.13 -6.42
C ILE A 79 0.87 -0.99 -7.07
N PHE A 80 2.10 -1.28 -7.52
CA PHE A 80 2.95 -0.31 -8.20
C PHE A 80 2.33 0.19 -9.51
N ILE A 81 1.79 -0.73 -10.33
CA ILE A 81 1.08 -0.38 -11.57
C ILE A 81 -0.24 0.34 -11.28
N ALA A 82 -0.95 -0.05 -10.23
CA ALA A 82 -2.21 0.58 -9.84
C ALA A 82 -2.04 2.08 -9.53
N TYR A 83 -0.94 2.48 -8.89
CA TYR A 83 -0.63 3.90 -8.66
C TYR A 83 -0.59 4.70 -9.97
N TRP A 84 0.09 4.17 -10.98
CA TRP A 84 0.22 4.81 -12.29
C TRP A 84 -1.13 4.87 -13.02
N LEU A 85 -1.91 3.79 -12.95
CA LEU A 85 -3.26 3.75 -13.50
C LEU A 85 -4.16 4.80 -12.86
N VAL A 86 -4.14 4.93 -11.53
CA VAL A 86 -4.96 5.91 -10.82
C VAL A 86 -4.56 7.35 -11.16
N GLN A 87 -3.26 7.64 -11.31
CA GLN A 87 -2.77 8.94 -11.78
C GLN A 87 -3.29 9.28 -13.19
N ILE A 88 -3.23 8.32 -14.12
CA ILE A 88 -3.73 8.50 -15.49
C ILE A 88 -5.25 8.72 -15.49
N LEU A 89 -5.99 7.92 -14.70
CA LEU A 89 -7.43 8.09 -14.56
C LEU A 89 -7.77 9.45 -13.94
N GLY A 90 -7.07 9.88 -12.88
CA GLY A 90 -7.27 11.21 -12.27
C GLY A 90 -7.07 12.36 -13.27
N MET A 91 -6.09 12.23 -14.17
CA MET A 91 -5.86 13.19 -15.26
C MET A 91 -7.01 13.22 -16.27
N ILE A 92 -7.51 12.06 -16.70
CA ILE A 92 -8.59 11.95 -17.69
C ILE A 92 -9.93 12.44 -17.13
N PHE A 93 -10.23 12.11 -15.87
CA PHE A 93 -11.50 12.50 -15.23
C PHE A 93 -11.50 13.95 -14.74
N GLY A 94 -10.38 14.70 -14.85
CA GLY A 94 -10.31 16.13 -14.52
C GLY A 94 -10.48 16.46 -13.04
N ILE A 95 -10.45 15.44 -12.17
CA ILE A 95 -10.69 15.58 -10.74
C ILE A 95 -9.33 15.72 -10.05
N ALA A 96 -8.85 16.96 -9.96
CA ALA A 96 -7.55 17.31 -9.37
C ALA A 96 -7.35 16.85 -7.90
N GLN A 97 -8.40 16.34 -7.24
CA GLN A 97 -8.33 15.82 -5.87
C GLN A 97 -7.69 14.42 -5.79
N PHE A 98 -7.75 13.58 -6.84
CA PHE A 98 -7.13 12.23 -6.78
C PHE A 98 -5.60 12.27 -6.79
N GLY A 99 -5.00 13.26 -7.44
CA GLY A 99 -3.54 13.44 -7.41
C GLY A 99 -2.99 13.98 -6.08
N ARG A 100 -3.87 14.33 -5.12
CA ARG A 100 -3.50 14.87 -3.80
C ARG A 100 -3.58 13.82 -2.68
N ILE A 101 -4.19 12.67 -2.93
CA ILE A 101 -4.48 11.61 -1.95
C ILE A 101 -3.60 10.37 -2.11
N PHE A 102 -2.93 10.26 -3.26
CA PHE A 102 -1.85 9.31 -3.55
C PHE A 102 -0.57 10.12 -3.77
#